data_AF-D5ZUQ0-F1
#
_entry.id   AF-D5ZUQ0-F1
#
_cell.length_a   1.000
_cell.length_b   1.000
_cell.length_c   1.000
_cell.angle_alpha   90.00
_cell.angle_beta   90.00
_cell.angle_gamma   90.00
#
_symmetry.space_group_name_H-M   'P 1'
#
loop_
_entity.id
_entity.type
_entity.pdbx_description
1 polymer ?
#
loop_
_entity_poly.entity_id
_entity_poly.type
_entity_poly.pdbx_seq_one_letter_code
_entity_poly.pdbx_strand_id
1 'polypeptide(L)'
;MTCRQPPSHRMRFMGEPVFIRSRWGTNRYVYNPHSPVGLALILLPFLVAAGVFLWLHDDGEWSDDELRTAVHEAAARLEAGPRIVDASRGLAPAIGDAIERTGEGPSFGARVSREGRSDHYTVTGEGTDAAFCLRVTTVPVDESYAHLTVDVTDGACSRY
;
A
#
# COMPACT_ATOMS: atom_id res chain seq x y z
N MET A 1 -13.92 74.36 -11.67
CA MET A 1 -14.43 72.99 -11.41
C MET A 1 -13.22 72.08 -11.27
N THR A 2 -12.91 71.68 -10.04
CA THR A 2 -11.74 70.86 -9.70
C THR A 2 -12.23 69.58 -9.04
N CYS A 3 -12.21 68.47 -9.77
CA CYS A 3 -12.55 67.17 -9.22
C CYS A 3 -11.37 66.65 -8.37
N ARG A 4 -11.53 66.64 -7.06
CA ARG A 4 -10.65 65.90 -6.13
C ARG A 4 -10.98 64.41 -6.24
N GLN A 5 -10.02 63.60 -6.69
CA GLN A 5 -10.09 62.15 -6.53
C GLN A 5 -9.98 61.77 -5.04
N PRO A 6 -10.80 60.84 -4.53
CA PRO A 6 -10.64 60.32 -3.18
C PRO A 6 -9.45 59.35 -3.11
N PRO A 7 -8.79 59.25 -1.94
CA PRO A 7 -7.64 58.37 -1.76
C PRO A 7 -8.09 56.90 -1.89
N SER A 8 -7.40 56.17 -2.76
CA SER A 8 -7.55 54.72 -2.88
C SER A 8 -7.10 54.07 -1.57
N HIS A 9 -8.08 53.60 -0.78
CA HIS A 9 -7.85 52.71 0.34
C HIS A 9 -7.18 51.44 -0.19
N ARG A 10 -5.84 51.39 -0.13
CA ARG A 10 -5.11 50.11 -0.20
C ARG A 10 -5.54 49.30 1.01
N MET A 11 -6.41 48.32 0.79
CA MET A 11 -6.55 47.21 1.72
C MET A 11 -5.17 46.57 1.87
N ARG A 12 -4.49 46.89 2.98
CA ARG A 12 -3.34 46.14 3.46
C ARG A 12 -3.90 44.83 4.00
N PHE A 13 -4.14 43.87 3.13
CA PHE A 13 -4.08 42.49 3.58
C PHE A 13 -2.62 42.25 3.98
N MET A 14 -2.39 42.04 5.27
CA MET A 14 -1.08 41.74 5.85
C MET A 14 -0.63 40.34 5.42
N GLY A 15 -0.42 40.13 4.13
CA GLY A 15 0.08 38.90 3.56
C GLY A 15 0.99 39.25 2.39
N GLU A 16 2.29 39.01 2.54
CA GLU A 16 3.22 39.14 1.43
C GLU A 16 2.74 38.30 0.24
N PRO A 17 2.65 38.88 -0.97
CA PRO A 17 2.10 38.19 -2.12
C PRO A 17 2.99 36.99 -2.48
N VAL A 18 2.36 35.84 -2.69
CA VAL A 18 3.01 34.58 -3.09
C VAL A 18 3.67 34.71 -4.47
N PHE A 19 3.06 35.50 -5.35
CA PHE A 19 3.63 35.83 -6.66
C PHE A 19 3.89 37.32 -6.75
N ILE A 20 5.13 37.69 -7.04
CA ILE A 20 5.55 39.07 -7.30
C ILE A 20 5.80 39.26 -8.79
N ARG A 21 5.52 40.45 -9.30
CA ARG A 21 5.75 40.76 -10.72
C ARG A 21 7.24 41.03 -10.94
N SER A 22 7.86 40.28 -11.84
CA SER A 22 9.24 40.47 -12.25
C SER A 22 9.42 41.86 -12.87
N ARG A 23 10.37 42.64 -12.34
CA ARG A 23 10.76 43.95 -12.90
C ARG A 23 11.77 43.82 -14.05
N TRP A 24 12.20 42.61 -14.38
CA TRP A 24 13.19 42.35 -15.42
C TRP A 24 12.50 41.98 -16.74
N GLY A 25 12.13 43.01 -17.50
CA GLY A 25 11.79 42.99 -18.93
C GLY A 25 10.55 42.22 -19.39
N THR A 26 10.09 41.22 -18.65
CA THR A 26 9.09 40.25 -19.13
C THR A 26 7.74 40.35 -18.45
N ASN A 27 7.59 41.21 -17.43
CA ASN A 27 6.32 41.47 -16.77
C ASN A 27 5.61 40.21 -16.21
N ARG A 28 6.36 39.12 -16.03
CA ARG A 28 5.89 37.80 -15.59
C ARG A 28 5.76 37.76 -14.07
N TYR A 29 4.85 36.94 -13.57
CA TYR A 29 4.74 36.65 -12.14
C TYR A 29 5.78 35.58 -11.77
N VAL A 30 6.57 35.85 -10.73
CA VAL A 30 7.56 34.93 -10.17
C VAL A 30 7.22 34.66 -8.71
N TYR A 31 7.52 33.45 -8.24
CA TYR A 31 7.27 33.06 -6.86
C TYR A 31 8.14 33.90 -5.90
N ASN A 32 7.54 34.38 -4.82
CA ASN A 32 8.21 35.16 -3.79
C ASN A 32 8.66 34.23 -2.65
N PRO A 33 9.95 33.87 -2.56
CA PRO A 33 10.45 32.95 -1.55
C PRO A 33 10.34 33.50 -0.11
N HIS A 34 10.12 34.81 0.05
CA HIS A 34 9.97 35.44 1.37
C HIS A 34 8.51 35.47 1.86
N SER A 35 7.53 35.07 1.03
CA SER A 35 6.13 35.01 1.48
C SER A 35 5.92 33.80 2.40
N PRO A 36 5.46 33.97 3.65
CA PRO A 36 5.22 32.84 4.56
C PRO A 36 4.10 31.92 4.04
N VAL A 37 3.11 32.48 3.33
CA VAL A 37 2.04 31.71 2.67
C VAL A 37 2.62 30.90 1.51
N GLY A 38 3.50 31.52 0.71
CA GLY A 38 4.18 30.81 -0.35
C GLY A 38 4.98 29.63 0.20
N LEU A 39 5.76 29.86 1.26
CA LEU A 39 6.57 28.82 1.89
C LEU A 39 5.70 27.67 2.41
N ALA A 40 4.58 28.00 3.08
CA ALA A 40 3.63 27.02 3.56
C ALA A 40 3.06 26.16 2.42
N LEU A 41 2.74 26.75 1.27
CA LEU A 41 2.25 26.02 0.09
C LEU A 41 3.29 25.08 -0.52
N ILE A 42 4.59 25.33 -0.32
CA ILE A 42 5.65 24.40 -0.72
C ILE A 42 5.82 23.30 0.32
N LEU A 43 5.94 23.65 1.61
CA LEU A 43 6.26 22.69 2.67
C LEU A 43 5.10 21.75 3.00
N LEU A 44 3.85 22.23 2.95
CA LEU A 44 2.68 21.44 3.31
C LEU A 44 2.52 20.17 2.45
N PRO A 45 2.61 20.22 1.11
CA PRO A 45 2.60 19.02 0.28
C PRO A 45 3.68 18.00 0.65
N PHE A 46 4.90 18.45 0.94
CA PHE A 46 5.98 17.54 1.36
C PHE A 46 5.69 16.89 2.71
N LEU A 47 5.17 17.64 3.69
CA LEU A 47 4.80 17.10 4.99
C LEU A 47 3.65 16.09 4.89
N VAL A 48 2.63 16.39 4.08
CA VAL A 48 1.51 15.47 3.83
C VAL A 48 2.03 14.21 3.13
N ALA A 49 2.86 14.36 2.08
CA ALA A 49 3.44 13.23 1.38
C ALA A 49 4.31 12.36 2.30
N ALA A 50 5.15 12.97 3.14
CA ALA A 50 5.96 12.26 4.12
C ALA A 50 5.10 11.55 5.17
N GLY A 51 4.05 12.20 5.68
CA GLY A 51 3.12 11.59 6.63
C GLY A 51 2.38 10.40 6.05
N VAL A 52 1.85 10.52 4.83
CA VAL A 52 1.20 9.41 4.12
C VAL A 52 2.18 8.28 3.84
N PHE A 53 3.42 8.59 3.46
CA PHE A 53 4.45 7.59 3.20
C PHE A 53 4.81 6.79 4.45
N LEU A 54 5.00 7.45 5.59
CA LEU A 54 5.27 6.78 6.87
C LEU A 54 4.09 5.91 7.32
N TRP A 55 2.87 6.42 7.20
CA TRP A 55 1.67 5.64 7.52
C TRP A 55 1.55 4.37 6.68
N LEU A 56 1.79 4.46 5.37
CA LEU A 56 1.80 3.29 4.49
C LEU A 56 2.97 2.34 4.73
N HIS A 57 4.06 2.81 5.34
CA HIS A 57 5.20 1.96 5.67
C HIS A 57 4.90 1.10 6.89
N ASP A 58 4.38 1.71 7.96
CA ASP A 58 4.02 1.00 9.20
C ASP A 58 2.86 0.01 8.96
N ASP A 59 1.86 0.37 8.14
CA ASP A 59 0.70 -0.49 7.84
C ASP A 59 1.03 -1.68 6.92
N GLY A 60 2.30 -1.91 6.57
CA GLY A 60 2.75 -3.01 5.70
C GLY A 60 3.81 -3.94 6.30
N GLU A 61 4.37 -3.60 7.47
CA GLU A 61 5.40 -4.40 8.12
C GLU A 61 4.79 -5.56 8.91
N TRP A 62 5.24 -6.77 8.61
CA TRP A 62 4.88 -8.00 9.29
C TRP A 62 5.94 -8.35 10.32
N SER A 63 5.53 -8.78 11.51
CA SER A 63 6.40 -9.59 12.36
C SER A 63 6.38 -11.06 11.96
N ASP A 64 7.44 -11.80 12.32
CA ASP A 64 7.54 -13.24 12.10
C ASP A 64 6.35 -14.01 12.67
N ASP A 65 5.90 -13.64 13.87
CA ASP A 65 4.81 -14.33 14.58
C ASP A 65 3.43 -13.98 14.02
N GLU A 66 3.18 -12.74 13.61
CA GLU A 66 1.94 -12.35 12.91
C GLU A 66 1.83 -13.09 11.57
N LEU A 67 2.91 -13.11 10.78
CA LEU A 67 2.90 -13.80 9.49
C LEU A 67 2.71 -15.30 9.68
N ARG A 68 3.39 -15.91 10.65
CA ARG A 68 3.21 -17.32 11.01
C ARG A 68 1.74 -17.60 11.34
N THR A 69 1.16 -16.82 12.25
CA THR A 69 -0.21 -16.99 12.72
C THR A 69 -1.21 -16.85 11.56
N ALA A 70 -1.07 -15.79 10.76
CA ALA A 70 -1.91 -15.53 9.61
C ALA A 70 -1.84 -16.67 8.58
N VAL A 71 -0.65 -17.20 8.29
CA VAL A 71 -0.48 -18.31 7.34
C VAL A 71 -1.13 -19.60 7.85
N HIS A 72 -0.93 -19.96 9.11
CA HIS A 72 -1.52 -21.16 9.70
C HIS A 72 -3.05 -21.07 9.80
N GLU A 73 -3.58 -19.91 10.18
CA GLU A 73 -5.03 -19.69 10.21
C GLU A 73 -5.63 -19.67 8.81
N ALA A 74 -4.94 -19.06 7.84
CA ALA A 74 -5.35 -19.08 6.44
C ALA A 74 -5.39 -20.51 5.88
N ALA A 75 -4.41 -21.36 6.23
CA ALA A 75 -4.41 -22.78 5.85
C ALA A 75 -5.64 -23.51 6.42
N ALA A 76 -5.88 -23.42 7.73
CA ALA A 76 -7.07 -24.01 8.36
C ALA A 76 -8.36 -23.49 7.73
N ARG A 77 -8.42 -22.20 7.39
CA ARG A 77 -9.55 -21.60 6.69
C ARG A 77 -9.70 -22.15 5.28
N LEU A 78 -8.63 -22.35 4.53
CA LEU A 78 -8.70 -22.93 3.18
C LEU A 78 -9.25 -24.36 3.21
N GLU A 79 -8.89 -25.15 4.22
CA GLU A 79 -9.33 -26.54 4.38
C GLU A 79 -10.80 -26.68 4.84
N ALA A 80 -11.36 -25.64 5.48
CA ALA A 80 -12.69 -25.70 6.09
C ALA A 80 -13.86 -25.96 5.11
N GLY A 81 -13.64 -25.91 3.79
CA GLY A 81 -14.66 -26.29 2.81
C GLY A 81 -14.18 -26.22 1.37
N PRO A 82 -15.05 -26.55 0.39
CA PRO A 82 -14.71 -26.48 -1.03
C PRO A 82 -14.29 -25.06 -1.44
N ARG A 83 -13.26 -24.95 -2.28
CA ARG A 83 -12.75 -23.70 -2.83
C ARG A 83 -12.84 -23.72 -4.34
N ILE A 84 -13.07 -22.53 -4.91
CA ILE A 84 -13.01 -22.35 -6.36
C ILE A 84 -11.55 -22.51 -6.78
N VAL A 85 -11.29 -23.48 -7.65
CA VAL A 85 -9.97 -23.74 -8.22
C VAL A 85 -9.95 -23.28 -9.67
N ASP A 86 -9.29 -22.16 -9.91
CA ASP A 86 -9.03 -21.69 -11.27
C ASP A 86 -7.66 -22.20 -11.72
N ALA A 87 -7.65 -23.19 -12.61
CA ALA A 87 -6.41 -23.76 -13.14
C ALA A 87 -5.53 -22.72 -13.88
N SER A 88 -6.13 -21.65 -14.42
CA SER A 88 -5.41 -20.60 -15.16
C SER A 88 -4.73 -19.58 -14.23
N ARG A 89 -5.36 -19.26 -13.09
CA ARG A 89 -4.84 -18.30 -12.11
C ARG A 89 -4.08 -18.95 -10.95
N GLY A 90 -4.26 -20.26 -10.75
CA GLY A 90 -3.73 -20.99 -9.61
C GLY A 90 -4.42 -20.60 -8.30
N LEU A 91 -3.84 -21.04 -7.17
CA LEU A 91 -4.40 -20.79 -5.84
C LEU A 91 -3.81 -19.58 -5.12
N ALA A 92 -2.78 -18.94 -5.69
CA ALA A 92 -2.13 -17.79 -5.03
C ALA A 92 -3.11 -16.66 -4.65
N PRO A 93 -4.09 -16.26 -5.49
CA PRO A 93 -5.09 -15.28 -5.08
C PRO A 93 -5.97 -15.77 -3.92
N ALA A 94 -6.39 -17.05 -3.95
CA ALA A 94 -7.22 -17.62 -2.90
C ALA A 94 -6.48 -17.73 -1.56
N ILE A 95 -5.17 -18.01 -1.60
CA ILE A 95 -4.29 -18.02 -0.42
C ILE A 95 -4.12 -16.60 0.13
N GLY A 96 -3.85 -15.61 -0.74
CA GLY A 96 -3.75 -14.21 -0.33
C GLY A 96 -5.04 -13.70 0.33
N ASP A 97 -6.19 -13.96 -0.29
CA ASP A 97 -7.52 -13.68 0.27
C ASP A 97 -7.74 -14.35 1.63
N ALA A 98 -7.24 -15.58 1.81
CA ALA A 98 -7.39 -16.31 3.06
C ALA A 98 -6.56 -15.69 4.18
N ILE A 99 -5.33 -15.23 3.87
CA ILE A 99 -4.45 -14.49 4.79
C ILE A 99 -5.09 -13.17 5.19
N GLU A 100 -5.55 -12.35 4.23
CA GLU A 100 -6.18 -11.06 4.52
C GLU A 100 -7.42 -11.21 5.43
N ARG A 101 -8.21 -12.27 5.23
CA ARG A 101 -9.41 -12.55 6.03
C ARG A 101 -9.14 -13.06 7.44
N THR A 102 -7.90 -13.41 7.79
CA THR A 102 -7.55 -13.70 9.18
C THR A 102 -7.68 -12.45 10.06
N GLY A 103 -7.45 -11.27 9.49
CA GLY A 103 -7.36 -10.02 10.23
C GLY A 103 -6.10 -9.91 11.10
N GLU A 104 -5.15 -10.83 10.94
CA GLU A 104 -3.86 -10.83 11.61
C GLU A 104 -2.84 -10.03 10.80
N GLY A 105 -2.06 -9.20 11.48
CA GLY A 105 -1.02 -8.38 10.87
C GLY A 105 -1.56 -7.21 10.00
N PRO A 106 -0.68 -6.61 9.19
CA PRO A 106 -1.02 -5.48 8.34
C PRO A 106 -2.00 -5.83 7.20
N SER A 107 -2.68 -4.81 6.67
CA SER A 107 -3.67 -4.97 5.58
C SER A 107 -3.04 -5.33 4.22
N PHE A 108 -1.73 -5.16 4.07
CA PHE A 108 -0.97 -5.46 2.87
C PHE A 108 0.45 -5.93 3.22
N GLY A 109 1.26 -6.27 2.21
CA GLY A 109 2.66 -6.66 2.41
C GLY A 109 2.91 -8.17 2.40
N ALA A 110 1.88 -9.00 2.63
CA ALA A 110 1.98 -10.43 2.38
C ALA A 110 2.07 -10.70 0.87
N ARG A 111 3.05 -11.49 0.44
CA ARG A 111 3.22 -11.93 -0.94
C ARG A 111 3.13 -13.44 -1.02
N VAL A 112 2.27 -13.92 -1.91
CA VAL A 112 2.13 -15.35 -2.21
C VAL A 112 2.69 -15.61 -3.60
N SER A 113 3.73 -16.43 -3.68
CA SER A 113 4.39 -16.80 -4.93
C SER A 113 4.27 -18.29 -5.16
N ARG A 114 3.86 -18.69 -6.37
CA ARG A 114 3.85 -20.11 -6.76
C ARG A 114 5.25 -20.53 -7.23
N GLU A 115 5.75 -21.65 -6.73
CA GLU A 115 7.02 -22.21 -7.19
C GLU A 115 6.82 -23.01 -8.50
N GLY A 116 7.09 -22.38 -9.64
CA GLY A 116 7.06 -23.03 -10.95
C GLY A 116 5.69 -23.63 -11.30
N ARG A 117 5.67 -24.91 -11.70
CA ARG A 117 4.44 -25.67 -12.00
C ARG A 117 3.93 -26.52 -10.84
N SER A 118 4.56 -26.41 -9.68
CA SER A 118 4.23 -27.24 -8.52
C SER A 118 2.92 -26.79 -7.84
N ASP A 119 2.50 -27.61 -6.89
CA ASP A 119 1.48 -27.36 -5.87
C ASP A 119 2.05 -26.63 -4.63
N HIS A 120 3.28 -26.11 -4.74
CA HIS A 120 3.97 -25.39 -3.69
C HIS A 120 3.85 -23.87 -3.85
N TYR A 121 3.56 -23.19 -2.74
CA TYR A 121 3.44 -21.74 -2.65
C TYR A 121 4.30 -21.23 -1.50
N THR A 122 5.15 -20.25 -1.79
CA THR A 122 5.92 -19.52 -0.78
C THR A 122 5.15 -18.28 -0.37
N VAL A 123 4.96 -18.09 0.94
CA VAL A 123 4.41 -16.87 1.53
C VAL A 123 5.51 -16.12 2.28
N THR A 124 5.63 -14.83 2.02
CA THR A 124 6.57 -13.91 2.68
C THR A 124 5.86 -12.63 3.10
N GLY A 125 6.34 -11.94 4.12
CA GLY A 125 5.85 -10.62 4.55
C GLY A 125 6.90 -9.54 4.32
N GLU A 126 6.48 -8.31 4.03
CA GLU A 126 7.38 -7.15 4.08
C GLU A 126 7.78 -6.87 5.55
N GLY A 127 9.02 -6.42 5.80
CA GLY A 127 9.49 -6.14 7.17
C GLY A 127 10.02 -7.35 7.95
N THR A 128 9.93 -8.56 7.38
CA THR A 128 10.44 -9.80 8.00
C THR A 128 11.18 -10.68 6.99
N ASP A 129 12.15 -11.46 7.46
CA ASP A 129 12.80 -12.53 6.69
C ASP A 129 12.04 -13.86 6.77
N ALA A 130 10.92 -13.90 7.51
CA ALA A 130 10.08 -15.08 7.63
C ALA A 130 9.46 -15.47 6.28
N ALA A 131 9.51 -16.76 6.02
CA ALA A 131 8.92 -17.37 4.84
C ALA A 131 8.23 -18.67 5.25
N PHE A 132 7.16 -19.02 4.56
CA PHE A 132 6.41 -20.25 4.79
C PHE A 132 6.13 -20.94 3.47
N CYS A 133 6.36 -22.25 3.44
CA CYS A 133 6.03 -23.08 2.29
C CYS A 133 4.70 -23.77 2.54
N LEU A 134 3.77 -23.59 1.60
CA LEU A 134 2.48 -24.23 1.58
C LEU A 134 2.48 -25.28 0.47
N ARG A 135 2.25 -26.54 0.81
CA ARG A 135 1.95 -27.59 -0.17
C ARG A 135 0.44 -27.80 -0.21
N VAL A 136 -0.18 -27.58 -1.37
CA VAL A 136 -1.64 -27.61 -1.52
C VAL A 136 -2.10 -28.78 -2.38
N THR A 137 -2.72 -29.77 -1.76
CA THR A 137 -3.35 -30.89 -2.46
C THR A 137 -4.81 -30.56 -2.77
N THR A 138 -5.24 -30.75 -4.01
CA THR A 138 -6.63 -30.50 -4.45
C THR A 138 -7.38 -31.81 -4.68
N VAL A 139 -8.53 -31.96 -4.04
CA VAL A 139 -9.46 -33.07 -4.28
C VAL A 139 -10.72 -32.52 -4.94
N PRO A 140 -10.96 -32.80 -6.23
CA PRO A 140 -12.08 -32.20 -6.96
C PRO A 140 -13.42 -32.67 -6.38
N VAL A 141 -14.33 -31.71 -6.21
CA VAL A 141 -15.75 -31.94 -5.90
C VAL A 141 -16.55 -31.94 -7.19
N ASP A 142 -16.28 -30.96 -8.06
CA ASP A 142 -16.83 -30.83 -9.41
C ASP A 142 -15.84 -30.09 -10.34
N GLU A 143 -16.32 -29.57 -11.48
CA GLU A 143 -15.49 -28.87 -12.48
C GLU A 143 -14.86 -27.56 -11.99
N SER A 144 -15.42 -26.92 -10.94
CA SER A 144 -15.00 -25.61 -10.44
C SER A 144 -14.58 -25.62 -8.97
N TYR A 145 -15.03 -26.60 -8.19
CA TYR A 145 -14.78 -26.69 -6.75
C TYR A 145 -13.89 -27.88 -6.40
N ALA A 146 -12.96 -27.66 -5.47
CA ALA A 146 -12.15 -28.71 -4.86
C ALA A 146 -12.03 -28.50 -3.34
N HIS A 147 -11.98 -29.60 -2.59
CA HIS A 147 -11.44 -29.57 -1.24
C HIS A 147 -9.93 -29.37 -1.31
N LEU A 148 -9.40 -28.55 -0.41
CA LEU A 148 -7.98 -28.32 -0.29
C LEU A 148 -7.47 -29.00 0.99
N THR A 149 -6.26 -29.54 0.91
CA THR A 149 -5.44 -29.91 2.06
C THR A 149 -4.14 -29.12 1.95
N VAL A 150 -3.79 -28.38 3.01
CA VAL A 150 -2.69 -27.42 3.02
C VAL A 150 -1.73 -27.80 4.13
N ASP A 151 -0.54 -28.27 3.73
CA ASP A 151 0.56 -28.51 4.66
C ASP A 151 1.46 -27.27 4.70
N VAL A 152 1.73 -26.75 5.90
CA VAL A 152 2.53 -25.54 6.12
C VAL A 152 3.83 -25.92 6.81
N THR A 153 4.95 -25.50 6.24
CA THR A 153 6.28 -25.65 6.84
C THR A 153 6.99 -24.29 6.93
N ASP A 154 7.68 -24.04 8.04
CA ASP A 154 8.57 -22.88 8.16
C ASP A 154 9.67 -22.91 7.08
N GLY A 155 10.00 -21.74 6.55
CA GLY A 155 10.98 -21.53 5.49
C GLY A 155 10.35 -21.46 4.09
N ALA A 156 11.11 -20.91 3.14
CA ALA A 156 10.71 -20.88 1.74
C ALA A 156 10.66 -22.30 1.14
N CYS A 157 9.83 -22.50 0.13
CA CYS A 157 9.76 -23.78 -0.56
C CYS A 157 11.11 -24.12 -1.20
N SER A 158 11.62 -25.32 -0.93
CA SER A 158 12.83 -25.81 -1.58
C SER A 158 12.57 -26.09 -3.05
N ARG A 159 13.35 -25.45 -3.94
CA ARG A 159 13.36 -25.76 -5.37
C ARG A 159 14.12 -27.07 -5.58
N TYR A 160 13.41 -28.19 -5.54
CA TYR A 160 13.92 -29.47 -6.04
C TYR A 160 13.70 -29.61 -7.54
#